data_AF-A0A8H5CR92-F1
#
_entry.id   AF-A0A8H5CR92-F1
#
_cell.length_a   1.000
_cell.length_b   1.000
_cell.length_c   1.000
_cell.angle_alpha   90.00
_cell.angle_beta   90.00
_cell.angle_gamma   90.00
#
_symmetry.space_group_name_H-M   'P 1'
#
loop_
_entity.id
_entity.type
_entity.pdbx_description
1 polymer ?
#
loop_
_entity_poly.entity_id
_entity_poly.type
_entity_poly.pdbx_seq_one_letter_code
_entity_poly.pdbx_strand_id
1 'polypeptide(L)'
;MDASKYRVIYGLGLTNAEKAKLQLEVEKMTRALHKGGFVHGDIRDSNLMVDPGSLSSDEVKVHLVDFDWAGRIGEATYPAGLNCESVRRPAGVGDRKLITAEHDIGMVSYLTL
;
A
#
# COMPACT_ATOMS: atom_id res chain seq x y z
N MET A 1 13.12 -6.15 -24.25
CA MET A 1 12.51 -6.25 -22.91
C MET A 1 11.09 -5.76 -23.08
N ASP A 2 10.10 -6.63 -22.92
CA ASP A 2 8.71 -6.23 -23.11
C ASP A 2 8.30 -5.28 -21.98
N ALA A 3 7.50 -4.28 -22.31
CA ALA A 3 6.96 -3.38 -21.29
C ALA A 3 6.09 -4.19 -20.32
N SER A 4 6.32 -4.03 -19.02
CA SER A 4 5.41 -4.57 -18.01
C SER A 4 3.99 -4.08 -18.31
N LYS A 5 2.99 -4.95 -18.17
CA LYS A 5 1.58 -4.57 -18.29
C LYS A 5 1.04 -3.83 -17.06
N TYR A 6 1.75 -3.93 -15.93
CA TYR A 6 1.34 -3.28 -14.69
C TYR A 6 1.64 -1.78 -14.72
N ARG A 7 0.76 -0.99 -14.12
CA ARG A 7 0.89 0.46 -13.97
C ARG A 7 0.72 0.84 -12.51
N VAL A 8 1.50 1.81 -12.06
CA VAL A 8 1.33 2.43 -10.74
C VAL A 8 -0.06 3.03 -10.67
N ILE A 9 -0.78 2.86 -9.55
CA ILE A 9 -2.16 3.35 -9.43
C ILE A 9 -2.23 4.87 -9.26
N TYR A 10 -1.17 5.48 -8.71
CA TYR A 10 -1.04 6.93 -8.63
C TYR A 10 -1.22 7.57 -10.02
N GLY A 11 -2.18 8.49 -10.11
CA GLY A 11 -2.49 9.22 -11.36
C GLY A 11 -3.28 8.43 -12.41
N LEU A 12 -3.70 7.19 -12.14
CA LEU A 12 -4.64 6.49 -13.02
C LEU A 12 -6.05 7.12 -12.89
N GLY A 13 -6.67 7.42 -14.04
CA GLY A 13 -8.03 7.92 -14.14
C GLY A 13 -9.09 6.84 -13.87
N LEU A 14 -9.12 6.32 -12.65
CA LEU A 14 -10.02 5.23 -12.23
C LEU A 14 -11.42 5.76 -11.93
N THR A 15 -12.44 5.03 -12.39
CA THR A 15 -13.84 5.22 -12.00
C THR A 15 -14.06 4.82 -10.54
N ASN A 16 -15.10 5.35 -9.89
CA ASN A 16 -15.44 5.01 -8.50
C ASN A 16 -15.67 3.50 -8.26
N ALA A 17 -16.11 2.75 -9.26
CA ALA A 17 -16.30 1.31 -9.16
C ALA A 17 -14.97 0.54 -9.16
N GLU A 18 -14.03 0.92 -10.03
CA GLU A 18 -12.69 0.33 -10.10
C GLU A 18 -11.90 0.62 -8.82
N LYS A 19 -12.01 1.87 -8.38
CA LYS A 19 -11.60 2.39 -7.09
C LYS A 19 -12.02 1.51 -5.91
N ALA A 20 -13.32 1.26 -5.77
CA ALA A 20 -13.85 0.38 -4.73
C ALA A 20 -13.31 -1.07 -4.81
N LYS A 21 -13.15 -1.62 -6.02
CA LYS A 21 -12.57 -2.97 -6.21
C LYS A 21 -11.10 -3.00 -5.78
N LEU A 22 -10.32 -1.99 -6.13
CA LEU A 22 -8.92 -1.86 -5.75
C LEU A 22 -8.76 -1.72 -4.24
N GLN A 23 -9.57 -0.86 -3.60
CA GLN A 23 -9.57 -0.70 -2.16
C GLN A 23 -9.79 -2.05 -1.45
N LEU A 24 -10.79 -2.82 -1.88
CA LEU A 24 -11.08 -4.13 -1.32
C LEU A 24 -9.89 -5.10 -1.47
N GLU A 25 -9.22 -5.09 -2.61
CA GLU A 25 -8.09 -5.98 -2.86
C GLU A 25 -6.86 -5.59 -2.05
N VAL A 26 -6.53 -4.30 -1.98
CA VAL A 26 -5.44 -3.78 -1.15
C VAL A 26 -5.65 -4.11 0.32
N GLU A 27 -6.88 -3.99 0.83
CA GLU A 27 -7.20 -4.40 2.19
C GLU A 27 -7.01 -5.90 2.43
N LYS A 28 -7.38 -6.76 1.47
CA LYS A 28 -7.15 -8.21 1.59
C LYS A 28 -5.66 -8.53 1.61
N MET A 29 -4.87 -7.91 0.73
CA MET A 29 -3.43 -8.07 0.68
C MET A 29 -2.77 -7.63 1.99
N THR A 30 -3.19 -6.47 2.51
CA THR A 30 -2.71 -5.94 3.80
C THR A 30 -3.04 -6.87 4.95
N ARG A 31 -4.28 -7.39 5.01
CA ARG A 31 -4.68 -8.41 6.00
C ARG A 31 -3.86 -9.69 5.90
N ALA A 32 -3.56 -10.14 4.67
CA ALA A 32 -2.75 -11.33 4.45
C ALA A 32 -1.31 -11.13 4.95
N LEU A 33 -0.72 -9.96 4.69
CA LEU A 33 0.60 -9.57 5.18
C LEU A 33 0.64 -9.58 6.71
N HIS A 34 -0.35 -8.95 7.35
CA HIS A 34 -0.46 -8.88 8.81
C HIS A 34 -0.68 -10.26 9.44
N LYS A 35 -1.51 -11.11 8.84
CA LYS A 35 -1.70 -12.51 9.28
C LYS A 35 -0.39 -13.31 9.21
N GLY A 36 0.49 -12.96 8.28
CA GLY A 36 1.84 -13.52 8.18
C GLY A 36 2.81 -13.02 9.26
N GLY A 37 2.42 -12.05 10.08
CA GLY A 37 3.27 -11.43 11.11
C GLY A 37 4.15 -10.30 10.58
N PHE A 38 3.82 -9.72 9.42
CA PHE A 38 4.60 -8.67 8.77
C PHE A 38 3.82 -7.37 8.64
N VAL A 39 4.53 -6.26 8.51
CA VAL A 39 4.03 -4.93 8.15
C VAL A 39 4.81 -4.41 6.95
N HIS A 40 4.21 -3.50 6.17
CA HIS A 40 4.87 -2.88 5.03
C HIS A 40 5.47 -1.51 5.38
N GLY A 41 4.70 -0.68 6.08
CA GLY A 41 5.10 0.65 6.56
C GLY A 41 4.93 1.80 5.58
N ASP A 42 4.74 1.54 4.29
CA ASP A 42 4.65 2.59 3.26
C ASP A 42 3.63 2.27 2.17
N ILE A 43 2.48 1.73 2.57
CA ILE A 43 1.39 1.44 1.64
C ILE A 43 0.87 2.76 1.07
N ARG A 44 1.11 2.99 -0.21
CA ARG A 44 0.70 4.19 -0.95
C ARG A 44 0.31 3.84 -2.36
N ASP A 45 -0.41 4.74 -3.01
CA ASP A 45 -0.75 4.63 -4.42
C ASP A 45 0.47 4.60 -5.35
N SER A 46 1.60 5.18 -4.93
CA SER A 46 2.88 5.05 -5.62
C SER A 46 3.48 3.64 -5.53
N ASN A 47 3.14 2.89 -4.49
CA ASN A 47 3.70 1.58 -4.14
C ASN A 47 2.71 0.43 -4.44
N LEU A 48 1.64 0.75 -5.18
CA LEU A 48 0.63 -0.18 -5.64
C LEU A 48 0.61 -0.18 -7.17
N MET A 49 0.70 -1.36 -7.76
CA MET A 49 0.64 -1.54 -9.20
C MET A 49 -0.55 -2.40 -9.59
N VAL A 50 -1.28 -2.01 -10.62
CA VAL A 50 -2.43 -2.76 -11.14
C VAL A 50 -2.19 -3.19 -12.59
N ASP A 51 -2.71 -4.35 -12.98
CA ASP A 51 -2.92 -4.67 -14.39
C ASP A 51 -4.21 -3.98 -14.87
N PRO A 52 -4.17 -2.91 -15.68
CA PRO A 52 -5.39 -2.18 -16.07
C PRO A 52 -6.41 -3.07 -16.78
N GLY A 53 -5.96 -4.11 -17.50
CA GLY A 53 -6.85 -5.07 -18.16
C GLY A 53 -7.63 -5.96 -17.17
N SER A 54 -7.23 -6.00 -15.90
CA SER A 54 -7.94 -6.75 -14.86
C SER A 54 -9.07 -5.96 -14.19
N LEU A 55 -9.13 -4.63 -14.36
CA LEU A 55 -10.13 -3.75 -13.72
C LEU A 55 -11.57 -4.06 -14.17
N SER A 56 -11.73 -4.52 -15.41
CA SER A 56 -13.01 -4.96 -15.96
C SER A 56 -13.42 -6.37 -15.51
N SER A 57 -12.57 -7.10 -14.80
CA SER A 57 -12.84 -8.45 -14.31
C SER A 57 -13.26 -8.45 -12.83
N ASP A 58 -13.66 -9.62 -12.33
CA ASP A 58 -13.93 -9.83 -10.90
C ASP A 58 -12.65 -10.03 -10.10
N GLU A 59 -11.55 -10.42 -10.76
CA GLU A 59 -10.24 -10.67 -10.15
C GLU A 59 -9.27 -9.55 -10.54
N VAL A 60 -9.28 -8.45 -9.77
CA VAL A 60 -8.35 -7.34 -9.98
C VAL A 60 -6.95 -7.76 -9.54
N LYS A 61 -5.97 -7.61 -10.44
CA LYS A 61 -4.58 -8.01 -10.18
C LYS A 61 -3.79 -6.82 -9.69
N VAL A 62 -3.50 -6.80 -8.40
CA VAL A 62 -2.73 -5.77 -7.71
C VAL A 62 -1.43 -6.36 -7.16
N HIS A 63 -0.34 -5.60 -7.26
CA HIS A 63 0.92 -5.86 -6.58
C HIS A 63 1.22 -4.71 -5.62
N LEU A 64 1.56 -5.07 -4.39
CA LEU A 64 2.19 -4.19 -3.43
C LEU A 64 3.71 -4.33 -3.62
N VAL A 65 4.42 -3.22 -3.76
CA VAL A 65 5.86 -3.16 -4.03
C VAL A 65 6.55 -2.21 -3.05
N ASP A 66 7.89 -2.15 -3.11
CA ASP A 66 8.72 -1.27 -2.26
C ASP A 66 8.73 -1.68 -0.77
N PHE A 67 9.29 -2.86 -0.49
CA PHE A 67 9.36 -3.47 0.84
C PHE A 67 10.58 -3.01 1.67
N ASP A 68 11.24 -1.91 1.32
CA ASP A 68 12.48 -1.47 1.99
C ASP A 68 12.29 -1.17 3.48
N TRP A 69 11.06 -0.84 3.90
CA TRP A 69 10.73 -0.62 5.32
C TRP A 69 9.97 -1.79 5.95
N ALA A 70 9.60 -2.78 5.14
CA ALA A 70 8.78 -3.89 5.60
C ALA A 70 9.57 -4.81 6.53
N GLY A 71 8.86 -5.49 7.42
CA GLY A 71 9.48 -6.44 8.33
C GLY A 71 8.49 -7.03 9.30
N ARG A 72 8.99 -7.75 10.30
CA ARG A 72 8.16 -8.39 11.32
C ARG A 72 7.47 -7.36 12.20
N ILE A 73 6.22 -7.62 12.55
CA ILE A 73 5.48 -6.83 13.54
C ILE A 73 6.25 -6.86 14.86
N GLY A 74 6.48 -5.67 15.44
CA GLY A 74 7.25 -5.50 16.67
C GLY A 74 8.77 -5.40 16.49
N GLU A 75 9.28 -5.56 15.26
CA GLU A 75 10.71 -5.44 14.93
C GLU A 75 10.98 -4.35 13.89
N ALA A 76 10.14 -4.23 12.86
CA ALA A 76 10.31 -3.26 11.79
C ALA A 76 10.20 -1.81 12.32
N THR A 77 11.10 -0.93 11.88
CA THR A 77 11.12 0.48 12.26
C THR A 77 11.22 1.38 11.04
N TYR A 78 10.63 2.57 11.13
CA TYR A 78 10.82 3.61 10.15
C TYR A 78 12.27 4.11 10.13
N PRO A 79 12.79 4.53 8.96
CA PRO A 79 14.10 5.17 8.90
C PRO A 79 14.13 6.50 9.68
N ALA A 80 15.33 7.02 9.92
CA ALA A 80 15.50 8.40 10.36
C ALA A 80 15.24 9.35 9.18
N GLY A 81 14.68 10.53 9.44
CA GLY A 81 14.31 11.49 8.40
C GLY A 81 13.08 11.06 7.60
N LEU A 82 12.12 10.37 8.24
CA LEU A 82 10.87 9.99 7.61
C LEU A 82 10.10 11.26 7.23
N ASN A 83 9.74 11.37 5.95
CA ASN A 83 8.90 12.48 5.51
C ASN A 83 7.47 12.32 6.06
N CYS A 84 7.12 13.16 7.02
CA CYS A 84 5.78 13.32 7.58
C CYS A 84 5.13 14.68 7.21
N GLU A 85 5.81 15.51 6.41
CA GLU A 85 5.36 16.85 6.04
C GLU A 85 4.53 16.83 4.76
N SER A 86 5.07 16.25 3.68
CA SER A 86 4.37 16.18 2.39
C SER A 86 3.68 14.84 2.15
N VAL A 87 4.01 13.81 2.94
CA VAL A 87 3.29 12.53 2.95
C VAL A 87 2.44 12.47 4.20
N ARG A 88 1.12 12.41 4.03
CA ARG A 88 0.19 12.20 5.13
C ARG A 88 0.42 10.81 5.73
N ARG A 89 0.63 10.74 7.04
CA ARG A 89 0.85 9.48 7.77
C ARG A 89 -0.10 9.36 8.98
N PRO A 90 -0.49 8.15 9.38
CA PRO A 90 -1.30 7.94 10.58
C PRO A 90 -0.62 8.43 11.86
N ALA A 91 -1.43 8.68 12.89
CA ALA A 91 -0.91 9.03 14.21
C ALA A 91 0.00 7.92 14.75
N GLY A 92 1.12 8.30 15.39
CA GLY A 92 2.11 7.36 15.92
C GLY A 92 3.28 7.05 14.98
N VAL A 93 3.14 7.35 13.69
CA VAL A 93 4.23 7.24 12.72
C VAL A 93 5.29 8.32 12.96
N GLY A 94 6.57 7.93 12.90
CA GLY A 94 7.68 8.87 13.03
C GLY A 94 9.05 8.17 13.01
N ASP A 95 10.10 8.99 13.01
CA ASP A 95 11.49 8.53 12.93
C ASP A 95 11.84 7.43 13.94
N ARG A 96 12.42 6.33 13.44
CA ARG A 96 12.86 5.18 14.23
C ARG A 96 11.77 4.54 15.09
N LYS A 97 10.50 4.89 14.89
CA LYS A 97 9.37 4.26 15.57
C LYS A 97 9.07 2.92 14.92
N LEU A 98 8.51 2.01 15.71
CA LEU A 98 8.00 0.74 15.21
C LEU A 98 6.92 1.00 14.15
N ILE A 99 6.95 0.17 13.12
CA ILE A 99 5.90 0.09 12.13
C ILE A 99 4.85 -0.88 12.68
N THR A 100 3.60 -0.43 12.77
CA THR A 100 2.50 -1.24 13.31
C THR A 100 1.48 -1.56 12.23
N ALA A 101 0.63 -2.56 12.49
CA ALA A 101 -0.47 -2.91 11.59
C ALA A 101 -1.46 -1.74 11.44
N GLU A 102 -1.66 -0.96 12.51
CA GLU A 102 -2.51 0.24 12.51
C GLU A 102 -1.95 1.34 11.59
N HIS A 103 -0.63 1.45 11.46
CA HIS A 103 -0.02 2.36 10.49
C HIS A 103 -0.35 1.92 9.06
N ASP A 104 -0.20 0.63 8.73
CA ASP A 104 -0.57 0.11 7.41
C ASP A 104 -2.07 0.32 7.12
N ILE A 105 -2.95 0.00 8.08
CA ILE A 105 -4.41 0.20 7.96
C ILE A 105 -4.75 1.68 7.74
N GLY A 106 -4.12 2.57 8.52
CA GLY A 106 -4.31 4.00 8.38
C GLY A 106 -3.87 4.51 7.02
N MET A 107 -2.73 4.05 6.51
CA MET A 107 -2.26 4.39 5.17
C MET A 107 -3.22 3.88 4.08
N VAL A 108 -3.75 2.65 4.21
CA VAL A 108 -4.77 2.09 3.31
C VAL A 108 -6.03 2.95 3.30
N SER A 109 -6.46 3.50 4.45
CA SER A 109 -7.61 4.40 4.53
C SER A 109 -7.38 5.78 3.89
N TYR A 110 -6.12 6.15 3.60
CA TYR A 110 -5.77 7.42 2.97
C TYR A 110 -5.62 7.33 1.46
N LEU A 111 -5.68 6.11 0.91
CA LEU A 111 -5.69 5.92 -0.53
C LEU A 111 -6.88 6.68 -1.13
N THR A 112 -6.65 7.46 -2.18
CA THR A 112 -7.71 8.13 -2.94
C THR A 112 -8.34 7.16 -3.97
N LEU A 113 -8.61 5.96 -3.47
CA LEU A 113 -9.39 4.85 -4.06
C LEU A 113 -11.01 4.78 -3.82
#